data_AF-A0A9Q0XCM6-F1
#
_entry.id   AF-A0A9Q0XCM6-F1
#
_cell.length_a   1.000
_cell.length_b   1.000
_cell.length_c   1.000
_cell.angle_alpha   90.00
_cell.angle_beta   90.00
_cell.angle_gamma   90.00
#
_symmetry.space_group_name_H-M   'P 1'
#
loop_
_entity.id
_entity.type
_entity.pdbx_description
1 polymer ?
#
loop_
_entity_poly.entity_id
_entity_poly.type
_entity_poly.pdbx_seq_one_letter_code
_entity_poly.pdbx_strand_id
1 'polypeptide(L)'
;MDSLSRYYRYKGSLTTPTCDEVVTWTVFEEQIPISRPQLNAFADTLYFKNTGATPLKMSSNFRPPQPLNSRKVFASRDATISAGSSLDTSLLLLFALACLAGWFSGPS
;
A
#
# COMPACT_ATOMS: atom_id res chain seq x y z
N MET A 1 21.44 -0.01 4.25
CA MET A 1 20.89 -1.02 5.18
C MET A 1 19.66 -0.49 5.94
N ASP A 2 19.24 0.78 5.72
CA ASP A 2 18.16 1.43 6.49
C ASP A 2 16.75 1.25 5.91
N SER A 3 16.58 0.50 4.82
CA SER A 3 15.29 0.33 4.15
C SER A 3 14.44 -0.83 4.71
N LEU A 4 15.03 -1.71 5.52
CA LEU A 4 14.33 -2.87 6.09
C LEU A 4 13.67 -2.59 7.45
N SER A 5 13.95 -1.44 8.08
CA SER A 5 13.35 -1.11 9.38
C SER A 5 11.91 -0.63 9.27
N ARG A 6 11.47 -0.23 8.06
CA ARG A 6 10.11 0.22 7.74
C ARG A 6 9.29 -0.87 7.08
N TYR A 7 8.37 -1.46 7.82
CA TYR A 7 7.52 -2.55 7.35
C TYR A 7 6.18 -2.61 8.07
N TYR A 8 5.25 -3.35 7.48
CA TYR A 8 3.96 -3.70 8.04
C TYR A 8 3.89 -5.21 8.31
N ARG A 9 3.26 -5.61 9.42
CA ARG A 9 3.14 -7.00 9.86
C ARG A 9 1.68 -7.39 10.11
N TYR A 10 1.22 -8.51 9.56
CA TYR A 10 -0.12 -9.03 9.83
C TYR A 10 -0.22 -10.55 9.65
N LYS A 11 -1.23 -11.17 10.27
CA LYS A 11 -1.58 -12.58 10.07
C LYS A 11 -2.44 -12.72 8.81
N GLY A 12 -2.11 -13.65 7.94
CA GLY A 12 -2.84 -13.89 6.71
C GLY A 12 -2.65 -15.31 6.17
N SER A 13 -2.94 -15.48 4.89
CA SER A 13 -2.90 -16.76 4.20
C SER A 13 -1.91 -16.79 3.05
N LEU A 14 -1.72 -17.99 2.52
CA LEU A 14 -1.18 -18.18 1.17
C LEU A 14 -2.05 -17.45 0.14
N THR A 15 -1.41 -16.83 -0.84
CA THR A 15 -2.09 -16.17 -1.98
C THR A 15 -2.36 -17.12 -3.15
N THR A 16 -1.93 -18.37 -3.02
CA THR A 16 -2.22 -19.48 -3.92
C THR A 16 -2.99 -20.57 -3.18
N PRO A 17 -3.77 -21.41 -3.87
CA PRO A 17 -4.35 -22.61 -3.27
C PRO A 17 -3.28 -23.43 -2.53
N THR A 18 -3.57 -23.97 -1.36
CA THR A 18 -4.87 -24.12 -0.65
C THR A 18 -5.39 -22.89 0.10
N CYS A 19 -4.68 -21.76 0.09
CA CYS A 19 -5.06 -20.52 0.80
C CYS A 19 -5.05 -20.62 2.34
N ASP A 20 -4.25 -21.52 2.91
CA ASP A 20 -4.18 -21.74 4.37
C ASP A 20 -3.75 -20.48 5.14
N GLU A 21 -4.41 -20.21 6.27
CA GLU A 21 -4.17 -19.03 7.15
C GLU A 21 -3.00 -19.22 8.13
N VAL A 22 -1.85 -19.61 7.60
CA VAL A 22 -0.65 -19.95 8.38
C VAL A 22 0.47 -18.91 8.27
N VAL A 23 0.27 -17.85 7.48
CA VAL A 23 1.33 -16.90 7.11
C VAL A 23 1.34 -15.71 8.06
N THR A 24 2.54 -15.31 8.50
CA THR A 24 2.77 -13.99 9.09
C THR A 24 3.48 -13.12 8.08
N TRP A 25 2.74 -12.23 7.43
CA TRP A 25 3.24 -11.37 6.37
C TRP A 25 4.07 -10.22 6.93
N THR A 26 5.23 -9.96 6.32
CA THR A 26 6.01 -8.72 6.47
C THR A 26 6.05 -8.04 5.11
N VAL A 27 5.53 -6.82 5.02
CA VAL A 27 5.51 -6.02 3.80
C VAL A 27 6.37 -4.79 4.03
N PHE A 28 7.50 -4.68 3.33
CA PHE A 28 8.38 -3.52 3.44
C PHE A 28 7.75 -2.29 2.80
N GLU A 29 7.96 -1.14 3.44
CA GLU A 29 7.45 0.15 2.95
C GLU A 29 8.23 0.61 1.71
N GLU A 30 9.54 0.36 1.70
CA GLU A 30 10.41 0.77 0.60
C GLU A 30 10.39 -0.24 -0.55
N GLN A 31 10.15 0.26 -1.77
CA GLN A 31 10.11 -0.55 -2.98
C GLN A 31 11.52 -0.73 -3.56
N ILE A 32 11.76 -1.88 -4.17
CA ILE A 32 12.99 -2.11 -4.94
C ILE A 32 12.75 -1.62 -6.38
N PRO A 33 13.47 -0.59 -6.85
CA PRO A 33 13.32 -0.11 -8.22
C PRO A 33 13.87 -1.14 -9.21
N ILE A 34 13.15 -1.34 -10.31
CA ILE A 34 13.59 -2.16 -11.45
C ILE A 34 13.53 -1.34 -12.74
N SER A 35 14.43 -1.63 -13.66
CA SER A 35 14.43 -0.99 -14.98
C SER A 35 13.30 -1.51 -15.88
N ARG A 36 12.91 -0.71 -16.86
CA ARG A 36 11.89 -1.12 -17.84
C ARG A 36 12.26 -2.40 -18.61
N PRO A 37 13.51 -2.58 -19.08
CA PRO A 37 13.90 -3.83 -19.74
C PRO A 37 13.75 -5.06 -18.84
N GLN A 38 14.05 -4.95 -17.54
CA GLN A 38 13.88 -6.05 -16.59
C GLN A 38 12.40 -6.40 -16.39
N LEU A 39 11.53 -5.39 -16.29
CA LEU A 39 10.09 -5.62 -16.18
C LEU A 39 9.53 -6.34 -17.42
N ASN A 40 9.92 -5.88 -18.62
CA ASN A 40 9.50 -6.50 -19.88
C ASN A 40 10.01 -7.95 -19.97
N ALA A 41 11.27 -8.20 -19.61
CA ALA A 41 11.81 -9.54 -19.58
C ALA A 41 10.97 -10.47 -18.68
N PHE A 42 10.56 -10.02 -17.49
CA PHE A 42 9.71 -10.82 -16.61
C PHE A 42 8.29 -11.01 -17.16
N ALA A 43 7.64 -9.95 -17.65
CA ALA A 43 6.26 -9.98 -18.11
C ALA A 43 6.05 -10.68 -19.47
N ASP A 44 7.07 -10.66 -20.33
CA ASP A 44 6.93 -11.08 -21.73
C ASP A 44 7.50 -12.46 -22.05
N THR A 45 8.41 -12.98 -21.22
CA THR A 45 9.14 -14.22 -21.52
C THR A 45 8.63 -15.46 -20.78
N LEU A 46 7.75 -15.29 -19.79
CA LEU A 46 7.29 -16.38 -18.94
C LEU A 46 5.99 -17.02 -19.46
N TYR A 47 5.96 -18.35 -19.46
CA TYR A 47 4.83 -19.17 -19.90
C TYR A 47 4.50 -20.23 -18.84
N PHE A 48 3.23 -20.61 -18.72
CA PHE A 48 2.85 -21.74 -17.88
C PHE A 48 3.37 -23.05 -18.47
N LYS A 49 3.77 -23.97 -17.58
CA LYS A 49 4.14 -25.33 -17.95
C LYS A 49 2.88 -26.12 -18.34
N ASN A 50 2.39 -25.91 -19.56
CA ASN A 50 1.26 -26.62 -20.14
C ASN A 50 1.75 -27.64 -21.18
N THR A 51 1.09 -28.80 -21.27
CA THR A 51 1.30 -29.84 -22.28
C THR A 51 0.43 -29.66 -23.54
N GLY A 52 -0.31 -28.55 -23.65
CA GLY A 52 -1.12 -28.21 -24.83
C GLY A 52 -0.31 -27.73 -26.04
N ALA A 53 -0.95 -27.71 -27.21
CA ALA A 53 -0.32 -27.32 -28.48
C ALA A 53 0.10 -25.83 -28.55
N THR A 54 -0.49 -24.96 -27.72
CA THR A 54 -0.18 -23.53 -27.67
C THR A 54 0.35 -23.12 -26.30
N PRO A 55 1.55 -22.52 -26.23
CA PRO A 55 2.10 -21.97 -24.99
C PRO A 55 1.19 -20.87 -24.42
N LEU A 56 0.82 -20.98 -23.14
CA LEU A 56 0.03 -19.96 -22.44
C LEU A 56 0.96 -18.98 -21.73
N LYS A 57 0.98 -17.72 -22.17
CA LYS A 57 1.77 -16.65 -21.55
C LYS A 57 1.30 -16.43 -20.11
N MET A 58 2.25 -16.25 -19.20
CA MET A 58 1.97 -15.96 -17.80
C MET A 58 1.67 -14.47 -17.62
N SER A 59 0.39 -14.14 -17.48
CA SER A 59 -0.09 -12.78 -17.19
C SER A 59 -1.07 -12.81 -16.02
N SER A 60 -1.19 -11.67 -15.32
CA SER A 60 -2.13 -11.49 -14.20
C SER A 60 -2.10 -12.60 -13.15
N ASN A 61 -0.91 -13.14 -12.86
CA ASN A 61 -0.64 -14.27 -11.98
C ASN A 61 -0.61 -13.87 -10.49
N PHE A 62 -1.55 -13.03 -10.06
CA PHE A 62 -1.67 -12.54 -8.69
C PHE A 62 -3.09 -12.71 -8.18
N ARG A 63 -3.22 -12.83 -6.85
CA ARG A 63 -4.53 -12.84 -6.19
C ARG A 63 -4.97 -11.39 -5.91
N PRO A 64 -6.23 -11.01 -6.20
CA PRO A 64 -6.74 -9.68 -5.87
C PRO A 64 -6.69 -9.39 -4.35
N PRO A 65 -6.59 -8.11 -3.93
CA PRO A 65 -6.69 -7.74 -2.52
C PRO A 65 -7.95 -8.33 -1.88
N GLN A 66 -7.80 -8.82 -0.65
CA GLN A 66 -8.89 -9.42 0.10
C GLN A 66 -9.35 -8.48 1.22
N PRO A 67 -10.63 -8.55 1.65
CA PRO A 67 -11.12 -7.74 2.76
C PRO A 67 -10.24 -7.88 4.00
N LEU A 68 -9.99 -6.78 4.71
CA LEU A 68 -9.18 -6.80 5.92
C LEU A 68 -9.86 -7.61 7.05
N ASN A 69 -11.20 -7.63 7.05
CA ASN A 69 -12.02 -8.16 8.13
C ASN A 69 -11.58 -7.53 9.47
N SER A 70 -11.58 -8.29 10.56
CA SER A 70 -11.17 -7.82 11.89
C SER A 70 -9.66 -7.88 12.15
N ARG A 71 -8.84 -8.10 11.11
CA ARG A 71 -7.39 -8.24 11.28
C ARG A 71 -6.75 -6.87 11.55
N LYS A 72 -5.80 -6.86 12.48
CA LYS A 72 -4.94 -5.69 12.73
C LYS A 72 -3.68 -5.79 11.88
N VAL A 73 -3.30 -4.67 11.27
CA VAL A 73 -2.00 -4.49 10.62
C VAL A 73 -1.13 -3.65 11.54
N PHE A 74 0.03 -4.17 11.89
CA PHE A 74 0.99 -3.46 12.73
C PHE A 74 2.02 -2.78 11.84
N ALA A 75 2.41 -1.56 12.16
CA ALA A 75 3.52 -0.86 11.53
C ALA A 75 4.77 -0.99 12.43
N SER A 76 5.94 -1.15 11.83
CA SER A 76 7.21 -1.02 12.54
C SER A 76 7.37 0.40 13.08
N ARG A 77 8.20 0.57 14.10
CA ARG A 77 8.45 1.89 14.72
C ARG A 77 8.84 2.97 13.71
N ASP A 78 9.65 2.60 12.72
CA ASP A 78 10.21 3.56 11.77
C ASP A 78 9.30 3.76 10.54
N ALA A 79 8.18 3.02 10.43
CA ALA A 79 7.29 3.12 9.28
C ALA A 79 6.58 4.48 9.26
N THR A 80 6.32 5.00 8.05
CA THR A 80 5.58 6.24 7.89
C THR A 80 4.12 6.00 8.24
N ILE A 81 3.74 6.30 9.48
CA ILE A 81 2.33 6.39 9.86
C ILE A 81 1.83 7.72 9.32
N SER A 82 0.97 7.68 8.29
CA SER A 82 0.15 8.84 7.96
C SER A 82 -0.82 9.04 9.13
N ALA A 83 -0.35 9.71 10.17
CA ALA A 83 -1.25 10.40 11.08
C ALA A 83 -2.00 11.37 10.16
N GLY A 84 -3.29 11.12 9.93
CA GLY A 84 -4.13 12.07 9.23
C GLY A 84 -3.84 13.44 9.83
N SER A 85 -3.46 14.41 8.98
CA SER A 85 -3.01 15.72 9.41
C SER A 85 -3.97 16.21 10.47
N SER A 86 -3.50 16.30 11.71
CA SER A 86 -4.24 16.96 12.77
C SER A 86 -4.47 18.36 12.26
N LEU A 87 -5.70 18.69 11.88
CA LEU A 87 -6.10 20.06 11.63
C LEU A 87 -5.70 20.82 12.89
N ASP A 88 -4.66 21.65 12.78
CA ASP A 88 -4.17 22.43 13.89
C ASP A 88 -5.33 23.30 14.35
N THR A 89 -5.90 22.94 15.51
CA THR A 89 -7.09 23.61 16.06
C THR A 89 -6.83 25.09 16.26
N SER A 90 -5.56 25.49 16.38
CA SER A 90 -5.12 26.89 16.44
C SER A 90 -5.50 27.67 15.19
N LEU A 91 -5.28 27.11 13.98
CA LEU A 91 -5.66 27.78 12.73
C LEU A 91 -7.17 27.89 12.58
N LEU A 92 -7.92 26.84 12.94
CA LEU A 92 -9.39 26.86 12.88
C LEU A 92 -9.99 27.90 13.84
N LEU A 93 -9.42 28.03 15.05
CA LEU A 93 -9.82 29.04 16.03
C LEU A 93 -9.50 30.46 15.55
N LEU A 94 -8.31 30.68 14.98
CA LEU A 94 -7.93 31.98 14.41
C LEU A 94 -8.82 32.37 13.23
N PHE A 95 -9.18 31.41 12.37
CA PHE A 95 -10.07 31.64 11.24
C PHE A 95 -11.50 31.96 11.71
N ALA A 96 -12.01 31.21 12.70
CA ALA A 96 -13.32 31.47 13.30
C ALA A 96 -13.36 32.86 13.98
N LEU A 97 -12.31 33.24 14.71
CA LEU A 97 -12.18 34.57 15.31
C LEU A 97 -12.11 35.68 14.24
N ALA A 98 -11.38 35.47 13.14
CA ALA A 98 -11.32 36.43 12.03
C ALA A 98 -12.67 36.61 11.32
N CYS A 99 -13.43 35.51 11.14
CA CYS A 99 -14.79 35.57 10.61
C CYS A 99 -15.75 36.28 11.58
N LEU A 100 -15.68 36.00 12.87
CA LEU A 100 -16.51 36.64 13.90
C LEU A 100 -16.17 38.12 14.08
N ALA A 101 -14.89 38.50 13.92
CA ALA A 101 -14.43 39.89 13.95
C ALA A 101 -14.72 40.67 12.65
N GLY A 102 -15.35 40.04 11.65
CA GLY A 102 -15.73 40.70 10.40
C GLY A 102 -14.57 41.11 9.50
N TRP A 103 -13.35 40.61 9.76
CA TRP A 103 -12.15 40.91 8.97
C TRP A 103 -12.19 40.32 7.56
N PHE A 104 -13.14 39.42 7.29
CA PHE A 104 -13.48 38.89 5.98
C PHE A 104 -14.80 39.49 5.46
N SER A 105 -14.91 40.82 5.47
CA SER A 105 -15.92 41.51 4.66
C SER A 105 -15.29 41.75 3.29
N GLY A 106 -15.69 40.98 2.28
CA GLY A 106 -15.14 41.05 0.92
C GLY A 106 -15.34 42.41 0.23
N PRO A 107 -14.55 42.73 -0.81
CA PRO A 107 -14.72 43.98 -1.55
C PRO A 107 -16.02 43.93 -2.37
N SER A 108 -16.75 45.04 -2.35
CA SER A 108 -17.95 45.28 -3.18
C SER A 108 -17.62 45.39 -4.67
#